data_AF-A0A1S3H2V1-F1
#
_entry.id   AF-A0A1S3H2V1-F1
#
_cell.length_a   1.000
_cell.length_b   1.000
_cell.length_c   1.000
_cell.angle_alpha   90.00
_cell.angle_beta   90.00
_cell.angle_gamma   90.00
#
_symmetry.space_group_name_H-M   'P 1'
#
loop_
_entity.id
_entity.type
_entity.pdbx_description
1 polymer ?
#
loop_
_entity_poly.entity_id
_entity_poly.type
_entity_poly.pdbx_seq_one_letter_code
_entity_poly.pdbx_strand_id
1 'polypeptide(L)'
;MCTDKPCAFLRTGKYSTQLLTRITVHVHFISNTSRGRGLFFGQLGQVASAYCQHNGTPCNWVHEVKFPIRFDFTPTIFASLAGIDARSDRNLRLQALVSKVTQAGFTLTFSSWADTHVYHAMATWIACDEQQITDKESLVG
;
A
#
# COMPACT_ATOMS: atom_id res chain seq x y z
N MET A 1 17.78 -59.52 -19.42
CA MET A 1 16.61 -60.19 -18.82
C MET A 1 16.71 -60.03 -17.32
N CYS A 2 15.70 -59.38 -16.72
CA CYS A 2 15.26 -59.26 -15.31
C CYS A 2 14.43 -57.96 -15.23
N THR A 3 13.16 -57.91 -15.67
CA THR A 3 11.88 -58.24 -14.98
C THR A 3 11.51 -57.33 -13.80
N ASP A 4 10.49 -56.49 -14.05
CA ASP A 4 9.34 -56.12 -13.21
C ASP A 4 9.48 -55.41 -11.85
N LYS A 5 9.09 -54.11 -11.88
CA LYS A 5 8.24 -53.31 -10.98
C LYS A 5 8.84 -52.00 -10.42
N PRO A 6 8.02 -50.92 -10.38
CA PRO A 6 8.50 -49.55 -10.31
C PRO A 6 8.91 -49.11 -8.91
N CYS A 7 9.98 -48.32 -8.84
CA CYS A 7 10.42 -47.61 -7.66
C CYS A 7 9.30 -46.77 -7.06
N ALA A 8 9.17 -46.87 -5.74
CA ALA A 8 8.18 -46.20 -4.92
C ALA A 8 8.12 -44.68 -5.18
N PHE A 9 6.89 -44.20 -5.30
CA PHE A 9 6.52 -42.80 -5.41
C PHE A 9 6.74 -42.11 -4.06
N LEU A 10 7.96 -41.61 -3.82
CA LEU A 10 8.20 -40.65 -2.76
C LEU A 10 7.63 -39.30 -3.21
N ARG A 11 6.47 -38.92 -2.65
CA ARG A 11 5.98 -37.54 -2.68
C ARG A 11 6.98 -36.66 -1.91
N THR A 12 8.05 -36.22 -2.58
CA THR A 12 8.78 -35.05 -2.12
C THR A 12 7.88 -33.84 -2.35
N GLY A 13 7.46 -33.24 -1.24
CA GLY A 13 6.57 -32.09 -1.20
C GLY A 13 7.00 -31.03 -2.20
N LYS A 14 6.04 -30.57 -3.00
CA LYS A 14 6.12 -29.29 -3.69
C LYS A 14 6.26 -28.20 -2.63
N TYR A 15 7.49 -27.91 -2.21
CA TYR A 15 7.86 -26.57 -1.84
C TYR A 15 7.83 -25.76 -3.13
N SER A 16 6.62 -25.39 -3.53
CA SER A 16 6.39 -24.40 -4.56
C SER A 16 7.02 -23.14 -3.99
N THR A 17 8.23 -22.84 -4.44
CA THR A 17 8.84 -21.52 -4.38
C THR A 17 7.78 -20.56 -4.92
N GLN A 18 6.97 -20.00 -4.01
CA GLN A 18 6.01 -18.95 -4.32
C GLN A 18 6.88 -17.83 -4.88
N LEU A 19 6.81 -17.68 -6.20
CA LEU A 19 7.50 -16.66 -6.96
C LEU A 19 7.27 -15.35 -6.21
N LEU A 20 8.34 -14.76 -5.67
CA LEU A 20 8.31 -13.41 -5.10
C LEU A 20 7.84 -12.49 -6.22
N THR A 21 6.53 -12.29 -6.31
CA THR A 21 5.96 -11.40 -7.30
C THR A 21 6.13 -10.02 -6.71
N ARG A 22 7.37 -9.50 -6.80
CA ARG A 22 7.66 -8.10 -6.52
C ARG A 22 6.96 -7.29 -7.61
N ILE A 23 5.70 -6.95 -7.39
CA ILE A 23 5.05 -5.90 -8.15
C ILE A 23 5.86 -4.64 -7.86
N THR A 24 6.69 -4.24 -8.81
CA THR A 24 7.46 -3.00 -8.73
C THR A 24 6.62 -1.95 -9.41
N VAL A 25 5.85 -1.18 -8.64
CA VAL A 25 5.13 -0.03 -9.17
C VAL A 25 6.15 1.08 -9.42
N HIS A 26 6.52 1.27 -10.69
CA HIS A 26 7.39 2.37 -11.09
C HIS A 26 6.54 3.62 -11.29
N VAL A 27 6.48 4.49 -10.27
CA VAL A 27 5.75 5.75 -10.36
C VAL A 27 6.68 6.80 -10.96
N HIS A 28 6.46 7.18 -12.23
CA HIS A 28 7.14 8.31 -12.85
C HIS A 28 6.38 9.60 -12.52
N PHE A 29 7.12 10.61 -12.05
CA PHE A 29 6.56 11.94 -11.78
C PHE A 29 7.13 12.96 -12.77
N ILE A 30 6.22 13.72 -13.41
CA ILE A 30 6.55 14.96 -14.12
C ILE A 30 6.07 16.09 -13.21
N SER A 31 6.96 16.66 -12.40
CA SER A 31 6.64 17.88 -11.65
C SER A 31 6.96 19.10 -12.52
N ASN A 32 5.96 19.92 -12.84
CA ASN A 32 6.19 21.20 -13.49
C ASN A 32 6.17 22.31 -12.43
N THR A 33 7.35 22.70 -11.93
CA THR A 33 7.46 23.85 -11.04
C THR A 33 7.39 25.13 -11.86
N SER A 34 6.20 25.70 -12.03
CA SER A 34 6.06 27.06 -12.53
C SER A 34 6.48 28.03 -11.43
N ARG A 35 7.53 28.84 -11.69
CA ARG A 35 7.85 30.02 -10.88
C ARG A 35 6.77 31.09 -11.11
N GLY A 36 5.59 30.86 -10.57
CA GLY A 36 4.45 31.77 -10.60
C GLY A 36 3.55 31.47 -9.40
N ARG A 37 3.14 32.51 -8.68
CA ARG A 37 2.40 32.46 -7.40
C ARG A 37 1.33 31.35 -7.37
N GLY A 38 1.59 30.30 -6.59
CA GLY A 38 0.74 29.11 -6.49
C GLY A 38 1.61 27.86 -6.36
N LEU A 39 2.36 27.75 -5.26
CA LEU A 39 3.20 26.58 -5.03
C LEU A 39 2.29 25.40 -4.66
N PHE A 40 2.07 24.48 -5.59
CA PHE A 40 1.48 23.18 -5.26
C PHE A 40 2.43 22.43 -4.33
N PHE A 41 2.10 22.39 -3.04
CA PHE A 41 2.83 21.59 -2.06
C PHE A 41 2.20 20.20 -1.97
N GLY A 42 2.85 19.23 -2.60
CA GLY A 42 2.51 17.81 -2.49
C GLY A 42 3.65 17.04 -1.82
N GLN A 43 3.31 16.08 -0.97
CA GLN A 43 4.27 15.14 -0.36
C GLN A 43 3.89 13.72 -0.72
N LEU A 44 4.85 12.82 -0.87
CA LEU A 44 4.60 11.43 -1.21
C LEU A 44 5.56 10.50 -0.49
N GLY A 45 5.20 9.22 -0.40
CA GLY A 45 6.05 8.22 0.23
C GLY A 45 5.53 6.80 0.06
N GLN A 46 6.29 5.85 0.59
CA GLN A 46 5.95 4.43 0.58
C GLN A 46 6.03 3.86 1.99
N VAL A 47 5.17 2.90 2.27
CA VAL A 47 5.14 2.17 3.54
C VAL A 47 5.05 0.68 3.23
N ALA A 48 5.92 -0.09 3.86
CA ALA A 48 5.89 -1.55 3.86
C ALA A 48 5.48 -2.04 5.25
N SER A 49 4.59 -3.03 5.29
CA SER A 49 4.17 -3.64 6.54
C SER A 49 5.31 -4.44 7.17
N ALA A 50 5.28 -4.61 8.49
CA ALA A 50 5.99 -5.75 9.07
C ALA A 50 5.33 -7.05 8.58
N TYR A 51 5.98 -8.18 8.87
CA TYR A 51 5.41 -9.48 8.56
C TYR A 51 4.09 -9.69 9.32
N CYS A 52 2.98 -9.88 8.61
CA CYS A 52 1.62 -9.93 9.17
C CYS A 52 1.24 -11.28 9.83
N GLN A 53 2.13 -12.27 9.90
CA GLN A 53 1.74 -13.63 10.31
C GLN A 53 1.50 -13.73 11.82
N HIS A 54 0.22 -13.91 12.18
CA HIS A 54 -0.21 -14.22 13.54
C HIS A 54 -1.08 -15.49 13.51
N ASN A 55 -0.48 -16.69 13.57
CA ASN A 55 -1.19 -17.97 13.78
C ASN A 55 -2.54 -18.16 13.03
N GLY A 56 -2.65 -17.69 11.77
CA GLY A 56 -3.88 -17.77 10.97
C GLY A 56 -4.89 -16.62 11.15
N THR A 57 -4.60 -15.59 11.93
CA THR A 57 -5.42 -14.37 11.98
C THR A 57 -5.16 -13.48 10.75
N PRO A 58 -6.18 -12.80 10.23
CA PRO A 58 -6.01 -11.82 9.16
C PRO A 58 -5.03 -10.69 9.55
N CYS A 59 -4.34 -10.11 8.57
CA CYS A 59 -3.45 -8.98 8.80
C CYS A 59 -4.27 -7.77 9.27
N ASN A 60 -3.83 -7.17 10.37
CA ASN A 60 -4.27 -5.86 10.83
C ASN A 60 -3.05 -5.09 11.32
N TRP A 61 -2.33 -4.49 10.38
CA TRP A 61 -1.09 -3.78 10.66
C TRP A 61 -1.31 -2.28 10.52
N VAL A 62 -0.98 -1.54 11.59
CA VAL A 62 -1.22 -0.10 11.70
C VAL A 62 0.12 0.63 11.76
N HIS A 63 0.24 1.72 10.99
CA HIS A 63 1.43 2.56 10.96
C HIS A 63 1.08 4.04 10.89
N GLU A 64 1.76 4.83 11.71
CA GLU A 64 1.64 6.29 11.69
C GLU A 64 2.68 6.88 10.73
N VAL A 65 2.19 7.46 9.64
CA VAL A 65 3.02 8.18 8.67
C VAL A 65 3.12 9.62 9.11
N LYS A 66 4.36 10.11 9.26
CA LYS A 66 4.66 11.52 9.53
C LYS A 66 5.12 12.19 8.25
N PHE A 67 4.57 13.36 7.95
CA PHE A 67 5.05 14.17 6.85
C PHE A 67 6.41 14.78 7.19
N PRO A 68 7.38 14.78 6.26
CA PRO A 68 8.63 15.52 6.43
C PRO A 68 8.42 17.00 6.75
N ILE A 69 7.42 17.62 6.12
CA ILE A 69 7.03 19.02 6.34
C ILE A 69 5.56 19.04 6.75
N ARG A 70 5.18 19.87 7.72
CA ARG A 70 3.76 20.03 8.07
C ARG A 70 3.04 20.83 6.99
N PHE A 71 1.81 20.44 6.68
CA PHE A 71 0.93 21.23 5.81
C PHE A 71 0.28 22.39 6.56
N ASP A 72 -0.08 23.44 5.84
CA ASP A 72 -0.82 24.59 6.40
C ASP A 72 -2.28 24.22 6.64
N PHE A 73 -2.87 23.38 5.80
CA PHE A 73 -4.22 22.82 5.98
C PHE A 73 -4.18 21.29 6.04
N THR A 74 -5.27 20.66 6.49
CA THR A 74 -5.37 19.20 6.48
C THR A 74 -5.36 18.72 5.03
N PRO A 75 -4.34 17.95 4.60
CA PRO A 75 -4.21 17.54 3.21
C PRO A 75 -5.21 16.43 2.84
N THR A 76 -5.51 16.33 1.56
CA THR A 76 -6.19 15.16 0.98
C THR A 76 -5.15 14.07 0.69
N ILE A 77 -5.42 12.84 1.15
CA ILE A 77 -4.51 11.70 1.01
C ILE A 77 -5.07 10.69 0.02
N PHE A 78 -4.26 10.36 -0.99
CA PHE A 78 -4.46 9.19 -1.83
C PHE A 78 -3.46 8.11 -1.40
N ALA A 79 -3.93 6.90 -1.12
CA ALA A 79 -3.09 5.74 -0.85
C ALA A 79 -3.55 4.54 -1.66
N SER A 80 -2.59 3.78 -2.18
CA SER A 80 -2.86 2.58 -2.98
C SER A 80 -1.88 1.47 -2.64
N LEU A 81 -2.31 0.22 -2.78
CA LEU A 81 -1.46 -0.95 -2.65
C LEU A 81 -0.39 -0.93 -3.74
N ALA A 82 0.87 -1.07 -3.33
CA ALA A 82 2.05 -1.09 -4.18
C ALA A 82 2.74 -2.46 -4.22
N GLY A 83 2.42 -3.35 -3.28
CA GLY A 83 3.00 -4.70 -3.21
C GLY A 83 2.20 -5.60 -2.28
N ILE A 84 2.09 -6.87 -2.64
CA ILE A 84 1.33 -7.87 -1.88
C ILE A 84 2.09 -9.19 -1.93
N ASP A 85 2.39 -9.74 -0.76
CA ASP A 85 2.82 -11.12 -0.57
C ASP A 85 1.74 -11.82 0.25
N ALA A 86 1.06 -12.77 -0.38
CA ALA A 86 -0.06 -13.48 0.21
C ALA A 86 -0.09 -14.92 -0.28
N ARG A 87 -0.69 -15.79 0.53
CA ARG A 87 -0.87 -17.19 0.16
C ARG A 87 -1.83 -17.29 -1.04
N SER A 88 -1.46 -18.10 -2.02
CA SER A 88 -2.17 -18.24 -3.30
C SER A 88 -3.35 -19.22 -3.27
N ASP A 89 -3.56 -19.96 -2.18
CA ASP A 89 -4.55 -21.04 -2.08
C ASP A 89 -5.90 -20.58 -1.52
N ARG A 90 -6.08 -19.27 -1.30
CA ARG A 90 -7.31 -18.64 -0.79
C ARG A 90 -7.60 -17.36 -1.57
N ASN A 91 -8.82 -16.86 -1.47
CA ASN A 91 -9.18 -15.60 -2.09
C ASN A 91 -8.41 -14.44 -1.44
N LEU A 92 -7.84 -13.56 -2.27
CA LEU A 92 -7.13 -12.38 -1.79
C LEU A 92 -8.11 -11.27 -1.43
N ARG A 93 -8.19 -10.93 -0.14
CA ARG A 93 -8.97 -9.79 0.36
C ARG A 93 -8.09 -8.95 1.28
N LEU A 94 -7.65 -7.80 0.77
CA LEU A 94 -6.73 -6.88 1.46
C LEU A 94 -7.12 -5.45 1.09
N GLN A 95 -7.09 -4.55 2.07
CA GLN A 95 -7.29 -3.13 1.86
C GLN A 95 -6.23 -2.31 2.60
N ALA A 96 -5.89 -1.15 2.05
CA ALA A 96 -5.12 -0.10 2.71
C ALA A 96 -6.07 1.03 3.08
N LEU A 97 -6.20 1.30 4.38
CA LEU A 97 -7.07 2.34 4.92
C LEU A 97 -6.25 3.52 5.42
N VAL A 98 -6.63 4.72 5.02
CA VAL A 98 -6.12 5.97 5.59
C VAL A 98 -7.10 6.48 6.64
N SER A 99 -6.60 6.88 7.79
CA SER A 99 -7.40 7.46 8.86
C SER A 99 -6.59 8.49 9.65
N LYS A 100 -7.25 9.24 10.54
CA LYS A 100 -6.62 10.23 11.44
C LYS A 100 -5.68 11.20 10.70
N VAL A 101 -6.16 11.74 9.58
CA VAL A 101 -5.40 12.71 8.78
C VAL A 101 -5.29 14.03 9.54
N THR A 102 -4.08 14.53 9.65
CA THR A 102 -3.73 15.81 10.28
C THR A 102 -2.72 16.55 9.40
N GLN A 103 -2.44 17.82 9.68
CA GLN A 103 -1.37 18.58 9.04
C GLN A 103 0.02 17.94 9.17
N ALA A 104 0.25 17.08 10.16
CA ALA A 104 1.55 16.47 10.46
C ALA A 104 1.70 15.04 9.97
N GLY A 105 0.61 14.37 9.59
CA GLY A 105 0.63 12.96 9.23
C GLY A 105 -0.73 12.31 9.20
N PHE A 106 -0.74 10.99 9.01
CA PHE A 106 -1.94 10.16 9.00
C PHE A 106 -1.63 8.74 9.47
N THR A 107 -2.66 7.95 9.75
CA THR A 107 -2.53 6.53 10.06
C THR A 107 -2.90 5.69 8.83
N LEU A 108 -1.99 4.81 8.43
CA LEU A 108 -2.19 3.80 7.40
C LEU A 108 -2.41 2.43 8.05
N THR A 109 -3.50 1.75 7.69
CA THR A 109 -3.80 0.41 8.16
C THR A 109 -3.91 -0.56 6.99
N PHE A 110 -3.11 -1.62 6.99
CA PHE A 110 -3.36 -2.79 6.14
C PHE A 110 -4.28 -3.75 6.86
N SER A 111 -5.42 -4.03 6.25
CA SER A 111 -6.42 -4.94 6.82
C SER A 111 -6.80 -6.01 5.80
N SER A 112 -6.68 -7.27 6.20
CA SER A 112 -7.28 -8.40 5.49
C SER A 112 -8.39 -9.02 6.33
N TRP A 113 -9.23 -9.85 5.70
CA TRP A 113 -10.34 -10.50 6.40
C TRP A 113 -10.63 -11.89 5.84
N ALA A 114 -11.54 -12.59 6.54
CA ALA A 114 -11.90 -13.98 6.30
C ALA A 114 -10.68 -14.90 6.39
N ASP A 115 -10.52 -15.79 5.41
CA ASP A 115 -9.45 -16.78 5.31
C ASP A 115 -8.21 -16.28 4.54
N THR A 116 -8.12 -14.98 4.27
CA THR A 116 -6.99 -14.38 3.54
C THR A 116 -5.73 -14.38 4.39
N HIS A 117 -4.66 -14.95 3.85
CA HIS A 117 -3.34 -14.97 4.51
C HIS A 117 -2.38 -14.04 3.78
N VAL A 118 -2.16 -12.85 4.34
CA VAL A 118 -1.16 -11.88 3.86
C VAL A 118 0.09 -12.01 4.72
N TYR A 119 1.24 -12.15 4.07
CA TYR A 119 2.55 -12.17 4.70
C TYR A 119 3.13 -10.76 4.80
N HIS A 120 2.99 -9.98 3.73
CA HIS A 120 3.52 -8.63 3.63
C HIS A 120 2.67 -7.79 2.67
N ALA A 121 2.54 -6.51 2.96
CA ALA A 121 1.86 -5.55 2.08
C ALA A 121 2.67 -4.26 1.99
N MET A 122 2.54 -3.55 0.87
CA MET A 122 3.13 -2.23 0.67
C MET A 122 2.07 -1.29 0.12
N ALA A 123 2.19 -0.01 0.45
CA ALA A 123 1.41 1.05 -0.14
C ALA A 123 2.30 2.22 -0.53
N THR A 124 1.88 2.91 -1.57
CA THR A 124 2.37 4.26 -1.91
C THR A 124 1.27 5.25 -1.56
N TRP A 125 1.66 6.42 -1.08
CA TRP A 125 0.72 7.50 -0.75
C TRP A 125 1.18 8.83 -1.33
N ILE A 126 0.20 9.69 -1.60
CA ILE A 126 0.36 11.07 -2.05
C ILE A 126 -0.55 11.94 -1.17
N ALA A 127 -0.01 13.02 -0.64
CA ALA A 127 -0.68 14.02 0.16
C ALA A 127 -0.63 15.36 -0.57
N CYS A 128 -1.79 15.95 -0.83
CA CYS A 128 -1.91 17.24 -1.48
C CYS A 128 -2.72 18.18 -0.59
N ASP A 129 -2.20 19.38 -0.35
CA ASP A 129 -3.02 20.46 0.19
C ASP A 129 -3.85 21.03 -0.96
N GLU A 130 -5.18 20.95 -0.83
CA GLU A 130 -6.07 21.70 -1.71
C GLU A 130 -6.22 23.08 -1.08
N GLN A 131 -5.48 24.06 -1.60
CA GLN A 131 -5.86 25.45 -1.37
C GLN A 131 -7.29 25.59 -1.85
N GLN A 132 -8.23 25.75 -0.92
CA GLN A 132 -9.57 26.15 -1.27
C GLN A 132 -9.44 27.50 -1.96
N ILE A 133 -9.61 27.52 -3.28
CA ILE A 133 -9.76 28.76 -4.03
C ILE A 133 -11.15 29.28 -3.67
N THR A 134 -11.28 29.88 -2.50
CA THR A 134 -12.48 30.57 -2.04
C THR A 134 -12.53 31.98 -2.62
N ASP A 135 -12.29 32.13 -3.93
CA ASP A 135 -12.21 33.44 -4.62
C ASP A 135 -13.09 33.49 -5.90
N LYS A 136 -14.29 32.91 -5.89
CA LYS A 136 -15.19 32.95 -7.07
C LYS A 136 -16.66 33.33 -6.83
N GLU A 137 -17.07 33.73 -5.62
CA GLU A 137 -18.46 34.20 -5.37
C GLU A 137 -18.54 35.54 -4.60
N SER A 138 -17.61 36.48 -4.80
CA SER A 138 -17.73 37.84 -4.25
C SER A 138 -17.64 38.98 -5.28
N LEU A 139 -17.73 38.68 -6.59
CA LEU A 139 -17.71 39.69 -7.66
C LEU A 139 -18.94 39.70 -8.58
N VAL A 140 -20.07 39.10 -8.16
CA VAL A 140 -21.38 39.42 -8.75
C VAL A 140 -22.16 40.24 -7.72
N GLY A 141 -21.76 41.51 -7.61
CA GLY A 141 -22.55 42.58 -7.00
C GLY A 141 -23.14 43.45 -8.09
#